data_AF-A0A9X8VDC9-F1
#
_entry.id   AF-A0A9X8VDC9-F1
#
_cell.length_a   1.000
_cell.length_b   1.000
_cell.length_c   1.000
_cell.angle_alpha   90.00
_cell.angle_beta   90.00
_cell.angle_gamma   90.00
#
_symmetry.space_group_name_H-M   'P 1'
#
loop_
_entity.id
_entity.type
_entity.pdbx_description
1 polymer ?
#
loop_
_entity_poly.entity_id
_entity_poly.type
_entity_poly.pdbx_seq_one_letter_code
_entity_poly.pdbx_strand_id
1 'polypeptide(L)'
;TQVRFNDAPVDDAAEGYIHTSVIPGNVKHDTFYSLHEILNKLNSYTTRVVKYRDIRPSIFRGVVSAIGAFFKWYVLSGAWKEGKVGAVTGFYAVAYSFLKYFKSWYGKD
;
A
#
# COMPACT_ATOMS: atom_id res chain seq x y z
N THR A 1 15.44 27.28 -6.05
CA THR A 1 15.07 26.33 -4.97
C THR A 1 15.44 24.94 -5.42
N GLN A 2 16.22 24.19 -4.65
CA GLN A 2 16.54 22.80 -4.99
C GLN A 2 15.34 21.91 -4.68
N VAL A 3 15.00 21.01 -5.60
CA VAL A 3 13.98 19.98 -5.39
C VAL A 3 14.48 18.99 -4.36
N ARG A 4 13.62 18.60 -3.42
CA ARG A 4 13.91 17.56 -2.42
C ARG A 4 12.80 16.52 -2.42
N PHE A 5 13.05 15.35 -1.84
CA PHE A 5 11.98 14.40 -1.57
C PHE A 5 11.33 14.70 -0.22
N ASN A 6 10.05 14.33 -0.09
CA ASN A 6 9.33 14.36 1.18
C ASN A 6 9.87 13.28 2.14
N ASP A 7 9.59 13.44 3.43
CA ASP A 7 10.00 12.46 4.46
C ASP A 7 9.00 11.28 4.57
N ALA A 8 8.30 10.95 3.48
CA ALA A 8 7.28 9.91 3.47
C ALA A 8 7.89 8.56 3.04
N PRO A 9 8.10 7.60 3.95
CA PRO A 9 8.93 6.41 3.71
C PRO A 9 8.39 5.41 2.67
N VAL A 10 7.13 5.56 2.27
CA VAL A 10 6.42 4.62 1.38
C VAL A 10 5.91 5.33 0.13
N ASP A 11 5.69 6.64 0.20
CA ASP A 11 5.04 7.46 -0.82
C ASP A 11 5.93 8.68 -1.12
N ASP A 12 7.15 8.42 -1.61
CA ASP A 12 8.12 9.44 -1.93
C ASP A 12 7.53 10.43 -2.95
N ALA A 13 7.58 11.71 -2.65
CA ALA A 13 7.14 12.78 -3.52
C ALA A 13 8.22 13.85 -3.62
N ALA A 14 8.48 14.33 -4.84
CA ALA A 14 9.30 15.53 -5.04
C ALA A 14 8.54 16.75 -4.50
N GLU A 15 9.23 17.60 -3.74
CA GLU A 15 8.71 18.83 -3.15
C GLU A 15 9.70 19.99 -3.34
N GLY A 16 9.22 21.23 -3.17
CA GLY A 16 10.08 22.42 -3.25
C GLY A 16 10.44 22.88 -4.67
N TYR A 17 9.78 22.34 -5.69
CA TYR A 17 9.88 22.82 -7.07
C TYR A 17 9.06 24.10 -7.29
N ILE A 18 9.52 24.95 -8.21
CA ILE A 18 8.78 26.14 -8.67
C ILE A 18 7.98 25.82 -9.94
N HIS A 19 8.48 24.90 -10.77
CA HIS A 19 7.87 24.51 -12.04
C HIS A 19 7.83 22.98 -12.17
N THR A 20 6.74 22.47 -12.73
CA THR A 20 6.56 21.06 -13.09
C THR A 20 6.03 20.98 -14.50
N SER A 21 6.50 19.99 -15.27
CA SER A 21 5.99 19.69 -16.60
C SER A 21 5.74 18.19 -16.72
N VAL A 22 4.67 17.81 -17.42
CA VAL A 22 4.40 16.41 -17.76
C VAL A 22 5.30 16.02 -18.93
N ILE A 23 6.03 14.92 -18.78
CA ILE A 23 6.82 14.34 -19.87
C ILE A 23 5.84 13.67 -20.86
N PRO A 24 5.92 13.98 -22.16
CA PRO A 24 5.03 13.36 -23.14
C PRO A 24 5.31 11.86 -23.27
N GLY A 25 4.24 11.06 -23.45
CA GLY A 25 4.30 9.61 -23.61
C GLY A 25 3.51 8.83 -22.56
N ASN A 26 3.52 7.51 -22.67
CA ASN A 26 2.85 6.61 -21.73
C ASN A 26 3.90 5.81 -20.95
N VAL A 27 3.79 5.79 -19.62
CA VAL A 27 4.58 4.90 -18.78
C VAL A 27 3.77 3.64 -18.51
N LYS A 28 4.23 2.50 -19.02
CA LYS A 28 3.67 1.20 -18.63
C LYS A 28 4.30 0.79 -17.30
N HIS A 29 3.53 0.91 -16.21
CA HIS A 29 3.99 0.50 -14.89
C HIS A 29 3.47 -0.90 -14.55
N ASP A 30 4.28 -1.91 -14.84
CA ASP A 30 4.02 -3.28 -14.42
C ASP A 30 4.40 -3.41 -12.94
N THR A 31 3.42 -3.20 -12.06
CA THR A 31 3.67 -3.09 -10.60
C THR A 31 4.26 -4.36 -9.99
N PHE A 32 3.99 -5.53 -10.58
CA PHE A 32 4.47 -6.82 -10.11
C PHE A 32 4.58 -7.81 -11.26
N TYR A 33 5.63 -8.65 -11.24
CA TYR A 33 5.82 -9.73 -12.21
C TYR A 33 5.53 -11.12 -11.64
N SER A 34 5.46 -11.25 -10.31
CA SER A 34 5.18 -12.51 -9.63
C SER A 34 4.45 -12.34 -8.30
N LEU A 35 3.81 -13.41 -7.83
CA LEU A 35 3.22 -13.46 -6.48
C LEU A 35 4.27 -13.27 -5.38
N HIS A 36 5.50 -13.75 -5.61
CA HIS A 36 6.58 -13.58 -4.65
C HIS A 36 6.94 -12.10 -4.45
N GLU A 37 7.01 -11.33 -5.54
CA GLU A 37 7.25 -9.89 -5.48
C GLU A 37 6.11 -9.14 -4.78
N ILE A 38 4.86 -9.55 -5.01
CA ILE A 38 3.68 -9.00 -4.32
C ILE A 38 3.81 -9.18 -2.80
N LEU A 39 4.13 -10.39 -2.34
CA LEU A 39 4.28 -10.70 -0.93
C LEU A 39 5.48 -9.98 -0.31
N ASN A 40 6.59 -9.88 -1.04
CA ASN A 40 7.77 -9.13 -0.60
C ASN A 40 7.43 -7.64 -0.44
N LYS A 41 6.79 -7.03 -1.44
CA LYS A 41 6.39 -5.61 -1.36
C LYS A 41 5.41 -5.37 -0.22
N LEU A 42 4.41 -6.25 -0.09
CA LEU A 42 3.44 -6.21 1.00
C LEU A 42 4.15 -6.23 2.37
N ASN A 43 5.13 -7.14 2.53
CA ASN A 43 5.93 -7.24 3.75
C ASN A 43 6.75 -5.95 3.98
N SER A 44 7.51 -5.51 2.98
CA SER A 44 8.36 -4.33 3.08
C SER A 44 7.56 -3.07 3.41
N TYR A 45 6.45 -2.81 2.71
CA TYR A 45 5.63 -1.61 2.88
C TYR A 45 4.97 -1.59 4.27
N THR A 46 4.40 -2.72 4.70
CA THR A 46 3.76 -2.82 6.03
C THR A 46 4.77 -2.76 7.17
N THR A 47 5.99 -3.27 7.00
CA THR A 47 7.06 -3.08 8.00
C THR A 47 7.49 -1.61 8.05
N ARG A 48 7.66 -0.98 6.90
CA ARG A 48 8.15 0.40 6.80
C ARG A 48 7.13 1.40 7.37
N VAL A 49 5.83 1.20 7.10
CA VAL A 49 4.78 2.05 7.68
C VAL A 49 4.73 1.92 9.21
N VAL A 50 4.89 0.71 9.75
CA VAL A 50 4.92 0.49 11.22
C VAL A 50 6.17 1.09 11.86
N LYS A 51 7.32 1.06 11.16
CA LYS A 51 8.58 1.63 11.66
C LYS A 51 8.54 3.15 11.79
N TYR A 52 7.90 3.84 10.85
CA TYR A 52 8.00 5.30 10.74
C TYR A 52 6.70 6.04 11.07
N ARG A 53 5.56 5.35 11.20
CA ARG A 53 4.31 5.95 11.68
C ARG A 53 3.89 5.31 12.98
N ASP A 54 3.38 6.15 13.89
CA ASP A 54 2.77 5.65 15.10
C ASP A 54 1.38 5.05 14.80
N ILE A 55 1.35 3.73 14.65
CA ILE A 55 0.12 2.96 14.52
C ILE A 55 -0.23 2.42 15.91
N ARG A 56 -1.49 2.59 16.33
CA ARG A 56 -1.98 2.01 17.59
C ARG A 56 -2.10 0.48 17.44
N PRO A 57 -1.40 -0.33 18.27
CA PRO A 57 -1.52 -1.79 18.32
C PRO A 57 -2.96 -2.25 18.46
N SER A 58 -3.45 -3.09 17.55
CA SER A 58 -4.76 -3.75 17.71
C SER A 58 -5.02 -4.82 16.64
N ILE A 59 -5.11 -6.09 17.07
CA ILE A 59 -5.55 -7.19 16.18
C ILE A 59 -6.99 -6.96 15.71
N PHE A 60 -7.89 -6.56 16.62
CA PHE A 60 -9.29 -6.34 16.30
C PHE A 60 -9.47 -5.29 15.19
N ARG A 61 -8.75 -4.16 15.28
CA ARG A 61 -8.73 -3.16 14.20
C ARG A 61 -8.14 -3.73 12.91
N GLY A 62 -7.12 -4.58 13.00
CA GLY A 62 -6.60 -5.35 11.88
C GLY A 62 -7.70 -6.09 11.13
N VAL A 63 -8.46 -6.93 11.84
CA VAL A 63 -9.55 -7.74 11.25
C VAL A 63 -10.65 -6.87 10.67
N VAL A 64 -11.17 -5.90 11.43
CA VAL A 64 -12.25 -5.00 10.97
C VAL A 64 -11.79 -4.21 9.73
N SER A 65 -10.55 -3.73 9.71
CA SER A 65 -10.02 -2.99 8.56
C SER A 65 -9.84 -3.86 7.32
N ALA A 66 -9.46 -5.13 7.49
CA ALA A 66 -9.31 -6.08 6.39
C ALA A 66 -10.66 -6.41 5.74
N ILE A 67 -11.70 -6.62 6.57
CA ILE A 67 -13.07 -6.80 6.10
C ILE A 67 -13.55 -5.55 5.34
N GLY A 68 -13.36 -4.36 5.93
CA GLY A 68 -13.72 -3.11 5.28
C GLY A 68 -12.99 -2.89 3.95
N ALA A 69 -11.70 -3.25 3.87
CA ALA A 69 -10.92 -3.19 2.65
C ALA A 69 -11.42 -4.19 1.60
N PHE A 70 -11.83 -5.39 1.98
CA PHE A 70 -12.42 -6.37 1.05
C PHE A 70 -13.69 -5.82 0.40
N PHE A 71 -14.64 -5.34 1.20
CA PHE A 71 -15.87 -4.78 0.64
C PHE A 71 -15.60 -3.55 -0.22
N LYS A 72 -14.76 -2.63 0.25
CA LYS A 72 -14.44 -1.40 -0.50
C LYS A 72 -13.71 -1.69 -1.82
N TRP A 73 -12.63 -2.45 -1.77
CA TRP A 73 -11.67 -2.57 -2.87
C TRP A 73 -11.86 -3.79 -3.75
N TYR A 74 -12.57 -4.81 -3.29
CA TYR A 74 -12.87 -5.99 -4.10
C TYR A 74 -14.32 -6.01 -4.59
N VAL A 75 -15.28 -5.75 -3.69
CA VAL A 75 -16.72 -5.85 -4.01
C VAL A 75 -17.25 -4.57 -4.65
N LEU A 76 -17.16 -3.43 -3.95
CA LEU A 76 -17.77 -2.16 -4.35
C LEU A 76 -17.06 -1.51 -5.56
N SER A 77 -15.75 -1.67 -5.66
CA SER A 77 -14.97 -1.24 -6.83
C SER A 77 -15.26 -2.07 -8.09
N GLY A 78 -15.85 -3.25 -7.94
CA GLY A 78 -16.04 -4.19 -9.05
C GLY A 78 -14.79 -4.94 -9.48
N ALA A 79 -13.72 -4.97 -8.68
CA ALA A 79 -12.45 -5.64 -9.03
C ALA A 79 -12.63 -7.13 -9.39
N TRP A 80 -13.64 -7.81 -8.84
CA TRP A 80 -13.99 -9.19 -9.23
C TRP A 80 -14.28 -9.35 -10.74
N LYS A 81 -14.66 -8.29 -11.45
CA LYS A 81 -14.89 -8.29 -12.90
C LYS A 81 -13.58 -8.30 -13.71
N GLU A 82 -12.46 -7.92 -13.10
CA GLU A 82 -11.14 -7.85 -13.73
C GLU A 82 -10.38 -9.20 -13.67
N GLY A 83 -11.04 -10.26 -13.17
CA GLY A 83 -10.48 -11.61 -13.10
C GLY A 83 -9.25 -11.70 -12.20
N LYS A 84 -8.16 -12.26 -12.72
CA LYS A 84 -6.94 -12.55 -11.94
C LYS A 84 -6.31 -11.29 -11.35
N VAL A 85 -6.28 -10.20 -12.12
CA VAL A 85 -5.67 -8.93 -11.68
C VAL A 85 -6.44 -8.36 -10.50
N GLY A 86 -7.77 -8.28 -10.61
CA GLY A 86 -8.63 -7.81 -9.53
C GLY A 86 -8.60 -8.66 -8.27
N ALA A 87 -8.47 -9.99 -8.42
CA ALA A 87 -8.27 -10.89 -7.28
C ALA A 87 -6.95 -10.60 -6.54
N VAL A 88 -5.87 -10.39 -7.28
CA VAL A 88 -4.54 -10.09 -6.72
C VAL A 88 -4.50 -8.72 -6.05
N THR A 89 -5.05 -7.69 -6.69
CA THR A 89 -5.09 -6.33 -6.12
C THR A 89 -6.03 -6.24 -4.92
N GLY A 90 -7.16 -6.93 -4.96
CA GLY A 90 -8.08 -7.10 -3.82
C GLY A 90 -7.39 -7.78 -2.64
N PHE A 91 -6.72 -8.92 -2.88
CA PHE A 91 -5.92 -9.61 -1.85
C PHE A 91 -4.87 -8.68 -1.24
N TYR A 92 -4.12 -7.95 -2.08
CA TYR A 92 -3.11 -7.01 -1.61
C TYR A 92 -3.71 -5.94 -0.69
N ALA A 93 -4.85 -5.35 -1.05
CA ALA A 93 -5.51 -4.32 -0.25
C ALA A 93 -5.97 -4.85 1.13
N VAL A 94 -6.55 -6.05 1.15
CA VAL A 94 -7.01 -6.73 2.37
C VAL A 94 -5.82 -7.07 3.27
N ALA A 95 -4.81 -7.72 2.70
CA ALA A 95 -3.63 -8.16 3.44
C ALA A 95 -2.83 -6.97 3.98
N TYR A 96 -2.70 -5.88 3.21
CA TYR A 96 -2.04 -4.66 3.65
C TYR A 96 -2.78 -4.03 4.83
N SER A 97 -4.11 -3.96 4.75
CA SER A 97 -4.96 -3.40 5.80
C SER A 97 -4.83 -4.19 7.10
N PHE A 98 -4.76 -5.52 7.03
CA PHE A 98 -4.51 -6.38 8.19
C PHE A 98 -3.09 -6.23 8.75
N LEU A 99 -2.07 -6.45 7.91
CA LEU A 99 -0.69 -6.62 8.32
C LEU A 99 -0.10 -5.40 9.01
N LYS A 100 -0.50 -4.17 8.63
CA LYS A 100 -0.02 -2.97 9.32
C LYS A 100 -0.40 -2.95 10.81
N TYR A 101 -1.60 -3.40 11.16
CA TYR A 101 -2.06 -3.46 12.54
C TYR A 101 -1.52 -4.69 13.25
N PHE A 102 -1.44 -5.83 12.56
CA PHE A 102 -0.90 -7.07 13.11
C PHE A 102 0.57 -6.93 13.49
N LYS A 103 1.41 -6.37 12.59
CA LYS A 103 2.82 -6.10 12.87
C LYS A 103 3.01 -5.05 13.95
N SER A 104 2.19 -4.00 13.95
CA SER A 104 2.22 -2.99 15.01
C SER A 104 1.85 -3.58 16.38
N TRP A 105 1.00 -4.61 16.41
CA TRP A 105 0.68 -5.33 17.63
C TRP A 105 1.83 -6.24 18.08
N TYR A 106 2.35 -7.07 17.18
CA TYR A 106 3.43 -8.00 17.49
C TYR A 106 4.75 -7.31 17.89
N GLY A 107 5.08 -6.17 17.28
CA GLY A 107 6.36 -5.47 17.49
C GLY A 107 6.36 -4.42 18.60
N LYS A 108 5.26 -4.23 19.33
CA LYS A 108 5.15 -3.25 20.43
C LYS A 108 5.00 -3.89 21.82
N ASP A 109 5.14 -5.21 21.90
CA ASP A 109 5.22 -5.97 23.17
C ASP A 109 6.70 -6.17 23.58
#